data_AF-A0A6V7IMM8-F1
#
_entry.id   AF-A0A6V7IMM8-F1
#
_cell.length_a   1.000
_cell.length_b   1.000
_cell.length_c   1.000
_cell.angle_alpha   90.00
_cell.angle_beta   90.00
_cell.angle_gamma   90.00
#
_symmetry.space_group_name_H-M   'P 1'
#
loop_
_entity.id
_entity.type
_entity.pdbx_description
1 polymer ?
#
loop_
_entity_poly.entity_id
_entity_poly.type
_entity_poly.pdbx_seq_one_letter_code
_entity_poly.pdbx_strand_id
1 'polypeptide(L)'
;RGQRDVSLNTNDIVLFKNPRDRVQVGYLARQVYSENPKFLSEAYFNVTSKPYGYLLLDLKQSTPDNCRFRTTIFPTDGQQFVYIPRSSRDMKSASSHLNVPVVH
;
A
#
# COMPACT_ATOMS: atom_id res chain seq x y z
N ARG A 1 23.25 -3.60 -9.04
CA ARG A 1 22.63 -2.47 -9.77
C ARG A 1 21.29 -2.84 -10.46
N GLY A 2 20.88 -4.12 -10.59
CA GLY A 2 19.63 -4.48 -11.28
C GLY A 2 18.31 -4.44 -10.50
N GLN A 3 18.30 -4.46 -9.16
CA GLN A 3 17.03 -4.51 -8.39
C GLN A 3 16.22 -3.21 -8.43
N ARG A 4 16.87 -2.04 -8.56
CA ARG A 4 16.18 -0.74 -8.65
C ARG A 4 15.44 -0.58 -9.98
N ASP A 5 16.09 -0.97 -11.08
CA ASP A 5 15.52 -0.83 -12.42
C ASP A 5 14.34 -1.79 -12.65
N VAL A 6 14.40 -2.99 -12.07
CA VAL A 6 13.28 -3.95 -12.07
C VAL A 6 12.09 -3.39 -11.29
N SER A 7 12.30 -2.77 -10.13
CA SER A 7 11.21 -2.17 -9.35
C SER A 7 10.53 -0.99 -10.04
N LEU A 8 11.26 -0.22 -10.85
CA LEU A 8 10.71 0.94 -11.58
C LEU A 8 9.79 0.55 -12.75
N ASN A 9 9.98 -0.64 -13.33
CA ASN A 9 9.16 -1.13 -14.45
C ASN A 9 8.10 -2.16 -14.02
N THR A 10 7.99 -2.42 -12.71
CA THR A 10 7.05 -3.42 -12.20
C THR A 10 5.65 -2.83 -12.08
N ASN A 11 4.66 -3.49 -12.68
CA ASN A 11 3.26 -3.08 -12.61
C ASN A 11 2.60 -3.40 -11.27
N ASP A 12 3.08 -4.43 -10.56
CA ASP A 12 2.47 -4.93 -9.32
C ASP A 12 3.55 -5.31 -8.31
N ILE A 13 3.57 -4.65 -7.14
CA ILE A 13 4.50 -4.95 -6.04
C ILE A 13 3.70 -5.48 -4.85
N VAL A 14 4.04 -6.67 -4.34
CA VAL A 14 3.41 -7.23 -3.13
C VAL A 14 4.37 -7.16 -1.96
N LEU A 15 3.98 -6.42 -0.92
CA LEU A 15 4.75 -6.23 0.31
C LEU A 15 4.24 -7.15 1.41
N PHE A 16 5.06 -8.11 1.82
CA PHE A 16 4.80 -8.98 2.96
C PHE A 16 5.46 -8.46 4.25
N LYS A 17 4.97 -8.92 5.40
CA LYS A 17 5.59 -8.61 6.69
C LYS A 17 7.02 -9.12 6.76
N ASN A 18 7.98 -8.20 6.78
CA ASN A 18 9.36 -8.48 7.15
C ASN A 18 9.84 -7.51 8.25
N PRO A 19 10.14 -8.00 9.47
CA PRO A 19 10.64 -7.17 10.57
C PRO A 19 11.92 -6.40 10.25
N ARG A 20 12.75 -6.92 9.34
CA ARG A 20 14.04 -6.32 8.93
C ARG A 20 13.88 -5.16 7.93
N ASP A 21 12.73 -5.06 7.27
CA ASP A 21 12.56 -4.19 6.10
C ASP A 21 11.86 -2.86 6.39
N ARG A 22 11.66 -2.49 7.66
CA ARG A 22 10.96 -1.24 8.00
C ARG A 22 11.56 0.00 7.34
N VAL A 23 12.89 0.07 7.29
CA VAL A 23 13.62 1.17 6.64
C VAL A 23 13.46 1.12 5.11
N GLN A 24 13.48 -0.08 4.52
CA GLN A 24 13.33 -0.27 3.08
C GLN A 24 11.93 0.10 2.60
N VAL A 25 10.88 -0.25 3.36
CA VAL A 25 9.50 0.17 3.08
C VAL A 25 9.39 1.70 3.09
N GLY A 26 10.06 2.38 4.02
CA GLY A 26 10.10 3.84 4.04
C GLY A 26 10.76 4.45 2.79
N TYR A 27 11.83 3.84 2.27
CA TYR A 27 12.46 4.28 1.02
C TYR A 27 11.57 3.99 -0.19
N LEU A 28 11.00 2.79 -0.27
CA LEU A 28 10.07 2.42 -1.33
C LEU A 28 8.85 3.33 -1.35
N ALA A 29 8.32 3.68 -0.18
CA ALA A 29 7.17 4.56 -0.07
C ALA A 29 7.44 5.95 -0.69
N ARG A 30 8.65 6.49 -0.50
CA ARG A 30 9.07 7.76 -1.12
C ARG A 30 9.24 7.64 -2.64
N GLN A 31 9.59 6.46 -3.14
CA GLN A 31 9.76 6.21 -4.57
C GLN A 31 8.42 6.00 -5.28
N VAL A 32 7.50 5.26 -4.67
CA VAL A 32 6.20 4.90 -5.25
C VAL A 32 5.17 6.01 -5.05
N TYR A 33 5.15 6.65 -3.89
CA TYR A 33 4.13 7.63 -3.52
C TYR A 33 4.75 8.82 -2.79
N SER A 34 5.51 9.61 -3.56
CA SER A 34 6.32 10.73 -3.07
C SER A 34 5.50 11.84 -2.40
N GLU A 35 4.25 12.03 -2.82
CA GLU A 35 3.33 13.03 -2.25
C GLU A 35 2.97 12.73 -0.79
N ASN A 36 2.82 11.46 -0.42
CA ASN A 36 2.45 11.05 0.93
C ASN A 36 3.06 9.69 1.33
N PRO A 37 4.38 9.62 1.56
CA PRO A 37 5.05 8.37 1.92
C PRO A 37 4.64 7.84 3.31
N LYS A 38 4.13 8.73 4.17
CA LYS A 38 3.61 8.38 5.49
C LYS A 38 2.36 7.51 5.38
N PHE A 39 1.43 7.87 4.50
CA PHE A 39 0.24 7.08 4.21
C PHE A 39 0.58 5.63 3.84
N LEU A 40 1.50 5.45 2.89
CA LEU A 40 1.88 4.14 2.41
C LEU A 40 2.58 3.30 3.50
N SER A 41 3.43 3.94 4.31
CA SER A 41 4.06 3.29 5.46
C SER A 41 3.02 2.85 6.50
N GLU A 42 2.06 3.70 6.84
CA GLU A 42 0.98 3.37 7.79
C GLU A 42 0.07 2.25 7.27
N ALA A 43 -0.29 2.27 5.99
CA ALA A 43 -1.06 1.19 5.35
C ALA A 43 -0.32 -0.15 5.45
N TYR A 44 0.97 -0.17 5.15
CA TYR A 44 1.81 -1.36 5.31
C TYR A 44 1.82 -1.86 6.76
N PHE A 45 2.04 -0.99 7.74
CA PHE A 45 2.03 -1.40 9.15
C PHE A 45 0.66 -1.88 9.60
N ASN A 46 -0.42 -1.30 9.08
CA ASN A 46 -1.78 -1.71 9.37
C ASN A 46 -2.05 -3.14 8.86
N VAL A 47 -1.78 -3.45 7.59
CA VAL A 47 -2.02 -4.80 7.04
C VAL A 47 -1.11 -5.85 7.69
N THR A 48 0.16 -5.50 7.92
CA THR A 48 1.15 -6.45 8.47
C THR A 48 1.07 -6.59 9.99
N SER A 49 0.19 -5.85 10.66
CA SER A 49 -0.15 -6.12 12.06
C SER A 49 -0.81 -7.50 12.21
N LYS A 50 -1.57 -7.94 11.20
CA LYS A 50 -2.21 -9.26 11.13
C LYS A 50 -1.24 -10.32 10.59
N PRO A 51 -1.31 -11.58 11.07
CA PRO A 51 -0.59 -12.69 10.46
C PRO A 51 -0.93 -12.83 8.97
N TYR A 52 0.07 -13.14 8.15
CA TYR A 52 -0.06 -13.30 6.69
C TYR A 52 -0.56 -12.07 5.92
N GLY A 53 -0.65 -10.90 6.56
CA GLY A 53 -1.02 -9.66 5.90
C GLY A 53 0.01 -9.21 4.86
N TYR A 54 -0.50 -8.70 3.74
CA TYR A 54 0.29 -8.14 2.65
C TYR A 54 -0.37 -6.89 2.06
N LEU A 55 0.44 -6.02 1.45
CA LEU A 55 -0.04 -4.85 0.73
C LEU A 55 0.36 -4.98 -0.74
N LEU A 56 -0.63 -5.02 -1.64
CA LEU A 56 -0.44 -4.86 -3.08
C LEU A 56 -0.35 -3.37 -3.42
N LEU A 57 0.69 -3.01 -4.17
CA LEU A 57 0.84 -1.74 -4.86
C LEU A 57 0.61 -1.99 -6.36
N ASP A 58 -0.52 -1.55 -6.87
CA ASP A 58 -0.86 -1.60 -8.30
C ASP A 58 -0.40 -0.28 -8.96
N LEU A 59 0.69 -0.39 -9.70
CA LEU A 59 1.40 0.72 -10.33
C LEU A 59 1.00 0.89 -11.81
N LYS A 60 0.02 0.15 -12.32
CA LYS A 60 -0.44 0.31 -13.70
C LYS A 60 -1.02 1.70 -13.91
N GLN A 61 -0.75 2.30 -15.06
CA GLN A 61 -1.31 3.61 -15.43
C GLN A 61 -2.84 3.58 -15.53
N SER A 62 -3.41 2.45 -15.93
CA SER A 62 -4.86 2.25 -16.05
C SER A 62 -5.58 2.08 -14.71
N THR A 63 -4.85 1.83 -13.62
CA THR A 63 -5.45 1.60 -12.31
C THR A 63 -5.88 2.92 -11.68
N PRO A 64 -7.16 3.09 -11.29
CA PRO A 64 -7.61 4.29 -10.58
C PRO A 64 -6.85 4.50 -9.27
N ASP A 65 -6.58 5.76 -8.90
CA ASP A 65 -5.78 6.08 -7.70
C ASP A 65 -6.37 5.52 -6.41
N ASN A 66 -7.69 5.50 -6.31
CA ASN A 66 -8.43 4.92 -5.19
C ASN A 66 -8.44 3.39 -5.18
N CYS A 67 -7.71 2.71 -6.07
CA CYS A 67 -7.60 1.26 -6.19
C CYS A 67 -6.13 0.76 -6.13
N ARG A 68 -5.14 1.66 -5.97
CA ARG A 68 -3.72 1.31 -6.07
C ARG A 68 -3.16 0.54 -4.88
N PHE A 69 -3.75 0.71 -3.68
CA PHE A 69 -3.21 0.16 -2.44
C PHE A 69 -4.19 -0.85 -1.84
N ARG A 70 -3.96 -2.14 -2.08
CA ARG A 70 -4.95 -3.20 -1.80
C ARG A 70 -4.41 -4.27 -0.88
N THR A 71 -5.31 -4.93 -0.16
CA THR A 71 -5.00 -6.17 0.57
C THR A 71 -6.13 -7.18 0.35
N THR A 72 -5.90 -8.42 0.81
CA THR A 72 -6.88 -9.53 0.73
C THR A 72 -7.43 -9.78 -0.67
N ILE A 73 -6.59 -9.62 -1.71
CA ILE A 73 -6.98 -9.68 -3.12
C ILE A 73 -7.31 -11.10 -3.62
N PHE A 74 -6.90 -12.15 -2.90
CA PHE A 74 -7.16 -13.52 -3.31
C PHE A 74 -8.60 -13.91 -2.97
N PRO A 75 -9.29 -14.71 -3.82
CA PRO A 75 -10.67 -15.12 -3.58
C PRO A 75 -10.90 -15.82 -2.22
N THR A 76 -9.86 -16.45 -1.69
CA THR A 76 -9.88 -17.15 -0.39
C THR A 76 -9.79 -16.22 0.81
N ASP A 77 -9.37 -14.96 0.62
CA ASP A 77 -9.12 -14.02 1.72
C ASP A 77 -10.41 -13.31 2.20
N GLY A 78 -11.54 -13.57 1.54
CA GLY A 78 -12.84 -13.00 1.86
C GLY A 78 -13.00 -11.56 1.35
N GLN A 79 -13.30 -10.62 2.24
CA GLN A 79 -13.56 -9.23 1.88
C GLN A 79 -12.26 -8.51 1.47
N GLN A 80 -12.28 -7.92 0.28
CA GLN A 80 -11.19 -7.07 -0.21
C GLN A 80 -11.24 -5.68 0.40
N PHE A 81 -10.06 -5.12 0.66
CA PHE A 81 -9.89 -3.80 1.26
C PHE A 81 -8.95 -2.93 0.45
N VAL A 82 -9.27 -1.64 0.38
CA VAL A 82 -8.46 -0.61 -0.28
C VAL A 82 -8.11 0.50 0.70
N TYR A 83 -6.86 0.93 0.64
CA TYR A 83 -6.35 2.07 1.40
C TYR A 83 -6.42 3.32 0.55
N ILE A 84 -7.14 4.34 1.03
CA ILE A 84 -7.29 5.63 0.35
C ILE A 84 -6.65 6.71 1.23
N PRO A 85 -5.76 7.56 0.67
CA PRO A 85 -5.18 8.66 1.42
C PRO A 85 -6.26 9.67 1.78
N ARG A 86 -6.27 10.14 3.03
CA ARG A 86 -7.16 11.23 3.42
C ARG A 86 -6.67 12.54 2.80
N SER A 87 -7.60 13.34 2.29
CA SER A 87 -7.30 14.70 1.83
C SER A 87 -6.71 15.51 2.99
N SER A 88 -5.81 16.46 2.70
CA SER A 88 -5.24 17.37 3.70
C SER A 88 -6.31 18.13 4.51
N ARG A 89 -7.53 18.28 3.96
CA ARG A 89 -8.68 18.88 4.65
C ARG A 89 -9.25 18.01 5.79
N ASP A 90 -9.05 16.70 5.73
CA ASP A 90 -9.64 15.70 6.63
C ASP A 90 -8.64 15.14 7.66
N MET A 91 -7.42 15.68 7.71
CA MET A 91 -6.30 15.22 8.56
C MET A 91 -6.47 15.46 10.07
N LYS A 92 -7.68 15.80 10.56
CA LYS A 92 -7.96 15.97 11.99
C LYS A 92 -8.02 14.65 12.79
N SER A 93 -7.82 13.51 12.13
CA SER A 93 -7.88 12.17 12.72
C SER A 93 -6.49 11.53 12.79
N ALA A 94 -6.25 10.66 13.79
CA ALA A 94 -4.95 10.08 14.09
C ALA A 94 -4.34 9.18 12.99
N SER A 95 -5.14 8.72 12.02
CA SER A 95 -4.69 7.86 10.90
C SER A 95 -4.75 8.60 9.56
N SER A 96 -3.68 8.50 8.77
CA SER A 96 -3.54 9.17 7.46
C SER A 96 -4.29 8.48 6.32
N HIS A 97 -4.91 7.33 6.58
CA HIS A 97 -5.63 6.53 5.60
C HIS A 97 -7.07 6.22 6.03
N LEU A 98 -7.92 5.99 5.03
CA LEU A 98 -9.18 5.27 5.18
C LEU A 98 -8.99 3.85 4.65
N ASN A 99 -9.45 2.86 5.40
CA ASN A 99 -9.54 1.48 4.95
C ASN A 99 -11.00 1.19 4.58
N VAL A 100 -11.28 1.03 3.28
CA VAL A 100 -12.64 0.84 2.76
C VAL A 100 -12.80 -0.56 2.15
N PRO A 101 -13.91 -1.26 2.41
CA PRO A 101 -14.20 -2.51 1.71
C PRO A 101 -14.48 -2.23 0.24
N VAL A 102 -13.96 -3.10 -0.65
CA VAL A 102 -14.36 -3.10 -2.06
C VAL A 102 -15.78 -3.66 -2.15
N VAL A 103 -16.72 -2.83 -2.61
CA VAL A 103 -18.07 -3.27 -2.95
C VAL A 103 -18.05 -3.70 -4.41
N HIS A 104 -18.40 -4.97 -4.68
CA HIS A 104 -18.54 -5.51 -6.03
C HIS A 104 -19.83 -5.04 -6.70
#